data_AF-A0A7C7AJS3-F1
#
_entry.id   AF-A0A7C7AJS3-F1
#
_cell.length_a   1.000
_cell.length_b   1.000
_cell.length_c   1.000
_cell.angle_alpha   90.00
_cell.angle_beta   90.00
_cell.angle_gamma   90.00
#
_symmetry.space_group_name_H-M   'P 1'
#
loop_
_entity.id
_entity.type
_entity.pdbx_description
1 polymer ?
#
loop_
_entity_poly.entity_id
_entity_poly.type
_entity_poly.pdbx_seq_one_letter_code
_entity_poly.pdbx_strand_id
1 'polypeptide(L)' 'VVLNKCLDGENPAEKYCNEKNIKVLCKIPFEHELGKLNSNAEIASEKNEKYKSLFSSLLKTIKEEVK' A
#
# COMPACT_ATOMS: atom_id res chain seq x y z
N VAL A 1 7.60 6.70 -0.41
CA VAL A 1 7.23 5.60 -1.36
C VAL A 1 6.20 4.68 -0.75
N VAL A 2 5.52 3.86 -1.56
CA VAL A 2 4.63 2.78 -1.09
C VAL A 2 5.24 1.44 -1.50
N LEU A 3 5.33 0.51 -0.56
CA LEU A 3 5.66 -0.88 -0.86
C LEU A 3 4.37 -1.66 -1.03
N ASN A 4 4.15 -2.23 -2.21
CA ASN A 4 2.92 -2.95 -2.55
C ASN A 4 3.19 -4.45 -2.72
N LYS A 5 2.18 -5.27 -2.44
CA LYS A 5 2.22 -6.74 -2.60
C LYS A 5 3.33 -7.39 -1.76
N CYS A 6 3.56 -6.90 -0.55
CA CYS A 6 4.56 -7.44 0.35
C CYS A 6 4.16 -8.86 0.79
N LEU A 7 5.09 -9.81 0.62
CA LEU A 7 4.96 -11.19 1.10
C LEU A 7 5.77 -11.36 2.38
N ASP A 8 5.52 -12.45 3.11
CA ASP A 8 6.37 -12.85 4.22
C ASP A 8 7.78 -13.20 3.72
N GLY A 9 8.79 -12.85 4.50
CA GLY A 9 10.20 -13.08 4.17
C GLY A 9 10.96 -11.82 3.79
N GLU A 10 12.06 -11.98 3.06
CA GLU A 10 12.91 -10.86 2.67
C GLU A 10 12.19 -9.95 1.67
N ASN A 11 12.22 -8.64 1.94
CA ASN A 11 11.73 -7.62 1.04
C ASN A 11 12.90 -6.73 0.56
N PRO A 12 13.50 -7.03 -0.61
CA PRO A 12 14.64 -6.27 -1.14
C PRO A 12 14.33 -4.78 -1.34
N ALA A 13 13.09 -4.45 -1.69
CA ALA A 13 12.67 -3.05 -1.86
C ALA A 13 12.62 -2.32 -0.52
N GLU A 14 12.17 -2.98 0.55
CA GLU A 14 12.24 -2.42 1.90
C GLU A 14 13.68 -2.22 2.36
N LYS A 15 14.54 -3.23 2.16
CA LYS A 15 15.96 -3.15 2.50
C LYS A 15 16.62 -1.96 1.81
N TYR A 16 16.38 -1.81 0.50
CA TYR A 16 16.88 -0.68 -0.27
C TYR A 16 16.37 0.66 0.26
N CYS A 17 15.07 0.75 0.61
CA CYS A 17 14.52 1.98 1.18
C CYS A 17 15.20 2.35 2.49
N ASN A 18 15.44 1.37 3.37
CA ASN A 18 16.13 1.58 4.64
C ASN A 18 17.59 2.03 4.41
N GLU A 19 18.33 1.35 3.53
CA GLU A 19 19.73 1.69 3.19
C GLU A 19 19.88 3.08 2.57
N LYS A 20 18.87 3.55 1.83
CA LYS A 20 18.88 4.86 1.17
C LYS A 20 18.13 5.96 1.93
N ASN A 21 17.69 5.69 3.17
CA ASN A 21 16.86 6.61 3.96
C ASN A 21 15.61 7.11 3.20
N ILE A 22 15.02 6.25 2.37
CA ILE A 22 13.78 6.54 1.65
C ILE A 22 12.61 6.20 2.56
N LYS A 23 11.81 7.22 2.92
CA LYS A 23 10.63 7.05 3.75
C LYS A 23 9.57 6.17 3.06
N VAL A 24 9.22 5.05 3.69
CA VAL A 24 8.09 4.20 3.30
C VAL A 24 6.83 4.73 3.99
N LEU A 25 5.87 5.25 3.22
CA LEU A 25 4.63 5.84 3.74
C LEU A 25 3.58 4.78 4.05
N CYS A 26 3.61 3.65 3.35
CA CYS A 26 2.67 2.56 3.53
C CYS A 26 3.27 1.26 2.98
N LYS A 27 2.93 0.15 3.63
CA LYS A 27 3.17 -1.21 3.14
C LYS A 27 1.82 -1.90 2.97
N ILE A 28 1.57 -2.41 1.77
CA ILE A 28 0.35 -3.14 1.44
C ILE A 28 0.75 -4.60 1.24
N PRO A 29 0.29 -5.53 2.11
CA PRO A 29 0.61 -6.94 1.96
C PRO A 29 -0.06 -7.53 0.72
N PHE A 30 0.44 -8.66 0.25
CA PHE A 30 -0.28 -9.47 -0.72
C PHE A 30 -1.55 -10.04 -0.07
N GLU A 31 -2.70 -9.75 -0.66
CA GLU A 31 -3.98 -10.25 -0.21
C GLU A 31 -4.79 -10.77 -1.39
N HIS A 32 -5.29 -12.00 -1.27
CA HIS A 32 -6.14 -12.61 -2.30
C HIS A 32 -7.43 -11.82 -2.53
N GLU A 33 -7.99 -11.23 -1.48
CA GLU A 33 -9.21 -10.41 -1.58
C GLU A 33 -8.99 -9.17 -2.44
N LEU A 34 -7.91 -8.41 -2.19
CA LEU A 34 -7.53 -7.26 -3.01
C LEU A 34 -7.31 -7.66 -4.48
N GLY A 35 -6.65 -8.80 -4.70
CA GLY A 35 -6.44 -9.35 -6.03
C GLY A 35 -7.74 -9.71 -6.74
N LYS A 36 -8.69 -10.32 -6.01
CA LYS A 36 -10.01 -10.72 -6.53
C LYS A 36 -10.85 -9.52 -6.95
N LEU A 37 -10.93 -8.49 -6.10
CA LEU A 37 -11.67 -7.26 -6.42
C LEU A 37 -11.11 -6.62 -7.70
N ASN A 38 -9.79 -6.53 -7.82
CA ASN A 38 -9.15 -6.00 -9.03
C ASN A 38 -9.43 -6.86 -10.28
N SER A 39 -9.33 -8.19 -10.18
CA SER A 39 -9.62 -9.08 -11.32
C SER A 39 -11.08 -9.04 -11.78
N ASN A 40 -11.99 -8.62 -10.90
CA ASN A 40 -13.40 -8.42 -11.21
C ASN A 40 -13.70 -7.01 -11.77
N ALA A 41 -12.66 -6.21 -12.08
CA ALA A 41 -12.77 -4.81 -12.47
C ALA A 41 -13.47 -3.92 -11.42
N GLU A 42 -13.41 -4.31 -10.14
CA GLU A 42 -13.98 -3.54 -9.04
C GLU A 42 -12.98 -2.58 -8.43
N ILE A 43 -13.46 -1.42 -7.99
CA ILE A 43 -12.67 -0.46 -7.24
C ILE A 43 -12.63 -0.91 -5.77
N ALA A 44 -11.46 -1.37 -5.32
CA ALA A 44 -11.29 -1.95 -3.98
C ALA A 44 -11.76 -1.02 -2.84
N SER A 45 -11.52 0.29 -2.95
CA SER A 45 -11.96 1.29 -1.97
C SER A 45 -13.48 1.53 -1.95
N GLU A 46 -14.18 1.17 -3.02
CA GLU A 46 -15.65 1.29 -3.06
C GLU A 46 -16.33 0.02 -2.56
N LYS A 47 -15.66 -1.14 -2.69
CA LYS A 47 -16.21 -2.45 -2.32
C LYS A 47 -15.86 -2.92 -0.92
N ASN A 48 -14.75 -2.46 -0.35
CA ASN A 48 -14.27 -2.93 0.94
C ASN A 48 -13.73 -1.78 1.79
N GLU A 49 -14.33 -1.60 2.97
CA GLU A 49 -14.01 -0.54 3.92
C GLU A 49 -12.56 -0.62 4.46
N LYS A 50 -11.96 -1.81 4.55
CA LYS A 50 -10.54 -1.97 4.91
C LYS A 50 -9.64 -1.24 3.91
N TYR A 51 -9.85 -1.46 2.62
CA TYR A 51 -9.04 -0.84 1.57
C TYR A 51 -9.37 0.65 1.43
N LYS A 52 -10.62 1.04 1.61
CA LYS A 52 -11.02 2.46 1.67
C LYS A 52 -10.29 3.21 2.78
N SER A 53 -10.27 2.64 3.99
CA SER A 53 -9.57 3.23 5.14
C SER A 53 -8.06 3.32 4.91
N LEU A 54 -7.46 2.24 4.39
CA LEU A 54 -6.04 2.19 4.03
C LEU A 54 -5.66 3.30 3.03
N PHE A 55 -6.37 3.39 1.90
CA PHE A 55 -6.06 4.37 0.85
C PHE A 55 -6.39 5.80 1.26
N SER A 56 -7.47 6.02 2.03
CA SER A 56 -7.81 7.35 2.56
C SER A 56 -6.76 7.85 3.54
N SER A 57 -6.25 6.98 4.40
CA SER A 57 -5.19 7.30 5.36
C SER A 57 -3.89 7.64 4.64
N LEU A 58 -3.50 6.85 3.64
CA LEU A 58 -2.34 7.13 2.79
C LEU A 58 -2.49 8.47 2.05
N LEU A 59 -3.67 8.76 1.48
CA LEU A 59 -3.93 10.04 0.82
C LEU A 59 -3.77 11.22 1.78
N LYS A 60 -4.25 11.09 3.03
CA LYS A 60 -4.06 12.12 4.05
C LYS A 60 -2.58 12.34 4.33
N THR A 61 -1.80 11.28 4.54
CA THR A 61 -0.35 11.36 4.74
C THR A 61 0.34 12.06 3.55
N ILE A 62 0.02 11.68 2.32
CA ILE A 62 0.61 12.31 1.12
C ILE A 62 0.31 13.81 1.09
N LYS A 63 -0.92 14.23 1.42
CA LYS A 63 -1.29 15.65 1.47
C LYS A 63 -0.51 16.44 2.53
N GLU A 64 -0.05 15.79 3.60
CA GLU A 64 0.75 16.42 4.65
C GLU A 64 2.22 16.57 4.25
N GLU A 65 2.75 15.67 3.41
CA GLU A 65 4.15 15.70 2.94
C GLU A 65 4.41 16.73 1.84
N VAL A 66 3.36 17.17 1.12
CA VAL A 66 3.45 18.10 -0.03
C VAL A 66 2.96 19.52 0.35
N LYS A 67 3.01 19.86 1.64
CA LYS A 67 2.72 21.21 2.11
C LYS A 67 3.88 22.18 1.88
#